data_AF-A0A0Q9Y579-F1
#
_entry.id   AF-A0A0Q9Y579-F1
#
_cell.length_a   1.000
_cell.length_b   1.000
_cell.length_c   1.000
_cell.angle_alpha   90.00
_cell.angle_beta   90.00
_cell.angle_gamma   90.00
#
_symmetry.space_group_name_H-M   'P 1'
#
loop_
_entity.id
_entity.type
_entity.pdbx_description
1 polymer ?
#
loop_
_entity_poly.entity_id
_entity_poly.type
_entity_poly.pdbx_seq_one_letter_code
_entity_poly.pdbx_strand_id
1 'polypeptide(L)'
;MIIDDEFRENFGYQNGLEDFIQNTFQLTDIQKVQFTDQDGNPVEFGNIGIVPDQTIEKEPHRAQYLYETDNGEAFIVSDSNSSRDNFNATLHVMKDSPNENLEAIIPRGINFEIVQEKEDVVTILFNQPIEFARGDQQENMWMIEGILLAAKDFGFKAVQFEGIEPQQWQGFNFEQPVEVPLAPNRIK
;
A
#
# COMPACT_ATOMS: atom_id res chain seq x y z
N MET A 1 1.42 12.88 -20.53
CA MET A 1 0.48 13.90 -20.00
C MET A 1 0.89 15.23 -20.61
N ILE A 2 -0.04 16.03 -21.16
CA ILE A 2 0.29 17.37 -21.67
C ILE A 2 0.22 18.32 -20.47
N ILE A 3 1.33 19.01 -20.18
CA ILE A 3 1.42 19.95 -19.07
C ILE A 3 1.41 21.37 -19.65
N ASP A 4 0.50 22.22 -19.19
CA ASP A 4 0.45 23.64 -19.56
C ASP A 4 1.25 24.52 -18.58
N ASP A 5 1.36 25.81 -18.90
CA ASP A 5 2.16 26.75 -18.13
C ASP A 5 1.59 27.05 -16.72
N GLU A 6 0.27 26.90 -16.50
CA GLU A 6 -0.36 27.07 -15.19
C GLU A 6 0.01 25.92 -14.23
N PHE A 7 0.16 24.70 -14.75
CA PHE A 7 0.58 23.54 -13.97
C PHE A 7 2.06 23.62 -13.56
N ARG A 8 2.90 24.37 -14.30
CA ARG A 8 4.36 24.48 -14.06
C ARG A 8 4.72 25.28 -12.81
N GLU A 9 3.91 26.26 -12.39
CA GLU A 9 4.26 27.19 -11.30
C GLU A 9 4.01 26.64 -9.88
N ASN A 10 3.25 25.56 -9.73
CA ASN A 10 2.79 25.05 -8.42
C ASN A 10 3.48 23.78 -7.90
N PHE A 11 4.38 23.15 -8.65
CA PHE A 11 5.01 21.89 -8.21
C PHE A 11 6.28 22.12 -7.38
N GLY A 12 6.09 22.18 -6.05
CA GLY A 12 7.17 22.12 -5.06
C GLY A 12 7.48 20.70 -4.54
N TYR A 13 6.84 19.66 -5.08
CA TYR A 13 6.88 18.30 -4.54
C TYR A 13 7.04 17.25 -5.64
N GLN A 14 8.30 17.00 -6.08
CA GLN A 14 8.61 15.94 -7.06
C GLN A 14 8.02 14.58 -6.64
N ASN A 15 8.20 14.18 -5.38
CA ASN A 15 7.72 12.90 -4.86
C ASN A 15 6.19 12.76 -4.93
N GLY A 16 5.44 13.85 -4.73
CA GLY A 16 3.99 13.81 -4.80
C GLY A 16 3.45 13.53 -6.21
N LEU A 17 4.15 14.03 -7.24
CA LEU A 17 3.80 13.73 -8.63
C LEU A 17 4.09 12.28 -8.98
N GLU A 18 5.26 11.78 -8.56
CA GLU A 18 5.65 10.39 -8.80
C GLU A 18 4.66 9.41 -8.14
N ASP A 19 4.31 9.65 -6.88
CA ASP A 19 3.35 8.86 -6.14
C ASP A 19 1.95 8.91 -6.77
N PHE A 20 1.51 10.09 -7.19
CA PHE A 20 0.22 10.25 -7.86
C PHE A 20 0.14 9.42 -9.15
N ILE A 21 1.18 9.50 -9.97
CA ILE A 21 1.25 8.78 -11.25
C ILE A 21 1.35 7.27 -11.02
N GLN A 22 2.21 6.85 -10.09
CA GLN A 22 2.38 5.46 -9.72
C GLN A 22 1.04 4.87 -9.27
N ASN A 23 0.38 5.50 -8.29
CA ASN A 23 -0.89 5.01 -7.74
C ASN A 23 -2.04 5.05 -8.76
N THR A 24 -2.10 6.07 -9.61
CA THR A 24 -3.17 6.21 -10.62
C THR A 24 -3.08 5.12 -11.69
N PHE A 25 -1.87 4.81 -12.16
CA PHE A 25 -1.67 3.92 -13.30
C PHE A 25 -1.27 2.49 -12.92
N GLN A 26 -0.93 2.21 -11.66
CA GLN A 26 -0.53 0.87 -11.18
C GLN A 26 -1.51 -0.22 -11.64
N LEU A 27 -2.82 0.06 -11.56
CA LEU A 27 -3.88 -0.90 -11.88
C LEU A 27 -4.30 -0.94 -13.36
N THR A 28 -3.60 -0.23 -14.24
CA THR A 28 -3.88 -0.17 -15.69
C THR A 28 -2.82 -0.95 -16.47
N ASP A 29 -3.00 -1.10 -17.79
CA ASP A 29 -1.95 -1.70 -18.64
C ASP A 29 -0.79 -0.73 -18.97
N ILE A 30 -0.82 0.50 -18.43
CA ILE A 30 0.21 1.50 -18.66
C ILE A 30 1.49 1.10 -17.90
N GLN A 31 2.60 1.03 -18.64
CA GLN A 31 3.92 0.69 -18.11
C GLN A 31 4.83 1.90 -17.95
N LYS A 32 4.55 2.99 -18.66
CA LYS A 32 5.39 4.17 -18.69
C LYS A 32 4.56 5.43 -18.96
N VAL A 33 4.86 6.49 -18.24
CA VAL A 33 4.32 7.82 -18.46
C VAL A 33 5.42 8.73 -18.95
N GLN A 34 5.17 9.39 -20.08
CA GLN A 34 6.07 10.37 -20.68
C GLN A 34 5.54 11.78 -20.47
N PHE A 35 6.46 12.71 -20.20
CA PHE A 35 6.18 14.13 -20.00
C PHE A 35 6.75 14.93 -21.17
N THR A 36 5.86 15.44 -22.01
CA THR A 36 6.23 16.24 -23.17
C THR A 36 5.39 17.50 -23.26
N ASP A 37 5.96 18.57 -23.82
CA ASP A 37 5.20 19.74 -24.23
C ASP A 37 4.33 19.44 -25.46
N GLN A 38 3.65 20.45 -25.99
CA GLN A 38 2.79 20.32 -27.17
C GLN A 38 3.55 19.93 -28.44
N ASP A 39 4.85 20.18 -28.48
CA ASP A 39 5.73 19.90 -29.61
C ASP A 39 6.48 18.57 -29.44
N GLY A 40 6.30 17.87 -28.31
CA GLY A 40 6.93 16.58 -28.01
C GLY A 40 8.29 16.69 -27.31
N ASN A 41 8.72 17.89 -26.90
CA ASN A 41 10.00 18.08 -26.20
C ASN A 41 9.86 17.75 -24.70
N PRO A 42 10.97 17.37 -24.02
CA PRO A 42 10.95 17.17 -22.57
C PRO A 42 10.44 18.41 -21.82
N VAL A 43 9.58 18.17 -20.82
CA VAL A 43 9.02 19.25 -20.00
C VAL A 43 10.01 19.64 -18.91
N GLU A 44 10.32 20.93 -18.85
CA GLU A 44 11.02 21.55 -17.72
C GLU A 44 10.01 22.19 -16.76
N PHE A 45 10.15 21.90 -15.46
CA PHE A 45 9.40 22.53 -14.38
C PHE A 45 10.32 23.43 -13.57
N GLY A 46 10.14 24.75 -13.67
CA GLY A 46 10.77 25.77 -12.82
C GLY A 46 12.11 25.35 -12.18
N ASN A 47 12.10 25.14 -10.86
CA ASN A 47 13.28 24.76 -10.06
C ASN A 47 13.58 23.24 -10.01
N ILE A 48 12.70 22.41 -10.57
CA ILE A 48 12.81 20.94 -10.65
C ILE A 48 13.71 20.54 -11.82
N GLY A 49 13.73 21.34 -12.89
CA GLY A 49 14.43 21.03 -14.13
C GLY A 49 13.60 20.08 -15.00
N ILE A 50 14.29 19.30 -15.85
CA ILE A 50 13.64 18.35 -16.76
C ILE A 50 12.97 17.24 -15.95
N VAL A 51 11.67 17.04 -16.19
CA VAL A 51 10.90 15.95 -15.58
C VAL A 51 11.22 14.64 -16.32
N PRO A 52 11.76 13.62 -15.63
CA PRO A 52 12.05 12.35 -16.27
C PRO A 52 10.76 11.59 -16.58
N ASP A 53 10.81 10.75 -17.61
CA ASP A 53 9.78 9.74 -17.81
C ASP A 53 9.70 8.80 -16.60
N GLN A 54 8.50 8.39 -16.22
CA GLN A 54 8.28 7.49 -15.08
C GLN A 54 7.84 6.11 -15.55
N THR A 55 8.50 5.06 -15.07
CA THR A 55 8.05 3.68 -15.20
C THR A 55 6.99 3.39 -14.13
N ILE A 56 5.92 2.68 -14.50
CA ILE A 56 4.87 2.28 -13.57
C ILE A 56 5.19 0.88 -13.05
N GLU A 57 5.53 0.79 -11.76
CA GLU A 57 5.79 -0.48 -11.09
C GLU A 57 4.47 -1.19 -10.82
N LYS A 58 4.34 -2.46 -11.21
CA LYS A 58 3.12 -3.25 -10.92
C LYS A 58 3.14 -3.83 -9.52
N GLU A 59 4.34 -4.13 -9.04
CA GLU A 59 4.63 -4.76 -7.76
C GLU A 59 5.66 -3.88 -7.02
N PRO A 60 5.26 -2.73 -6.45
CA PRO A 60 6.20 -1.77 -5.85
C PRO A 60 6.68 -2.20 -4.45
N HIS A 61 6.17 -3.30 -3.91
CA HIS A 61 6.63 -3.92 -2.66
C HIS A 61 6.57 -3.01 -1.41
N ARG A 62 5.54 -2.16 -1.30
CA ARG A 62 5.46 -1.12 -0.26
C ARG A 62 4.79 -1.60 1.02
N ALA A 63 5.31 -1.10 2.14
CA ALA A 63 4.65 -1.16 3.43
C ALA A 63 3.43 -0.23 3.47
N GLN A 64 2.46 -0.62 4.29
CA GLN A 64 1.21 0.11 4.50
C GLN A 64 1.17 0.64 5.93
N TYR A 65 0.71 1.87 6.09
CA TYR A 65 0.64 2.59 7.37
C TYR A 65 -0.70 3.31 7.50
N LEU A 66 -1.00 3.78 8.70
CA LEU A 66 -2.13 4.67 8.93
C LEU A 66 -1.65 6.13 8.89
N TYR A 67 -2.42 6.97 8.21
CA TYR A 67 -2.30 8.42 8.25
C TYR A 67 -3.56 8.98 8.89
N GLU A 68 -3.42 9.67 10.02
CA GLU A 68 -4.50 10.36 10.71
C GLU A 68 -4.52 11.85 10.30
N THR A 69 -5.68 12.34 9.92
CA THR A 69 -5.91 13.75 9.62
C THR A 69 -6.24 14.55 10.88
N ASP A 70 -6.07 15.87 10.84
CA ASP A 70 -6.33 16.76 11.98
C ASP A 70 -7.77 16.68 12.54
N ASN A 71 -8.73 16.20 11.76
CA ASN A 71 -10.12 15.99 12.16
C ASN A 71 -10.39 14.60 12.79
N GLY A 72 -9.35 13.75 12.94
CA GLY A 72 -9.42 12.42 13.54
C GLY A 72 -9.89 11.31 12.60
N GLU A 73 -9.90 11.53 11.28
CA GLU A 73 -10.11 10.46 10.30
C GLU A 73 -8.78 9.76 10.01
N ALA A 74 -8.80 8.45 9.77
CA ALA A 74 -7.60 7.69 9.47
C ALA A 74 -7.73 6.92 8.15
N PHE A 75 -6.65 6.94 7.36
CA PHE A 75 -6.56 6.33 6.04
C PHE A 75 -5.37 5.38 5.96
N ILE A 76 -5.54 4.24 5.29
CA ILE A 76 -4.40 3.38 4.96
C ILE A 76 -3.65 4.00 3.78
N VAL A 77 -2.35 4.21 3.94
CA VAL A 77 -1.48 4.79 2.92
C VAL A 77 -0.27 3.88 2.68
N SER A 78 0.14 3.77 1.43
CA SER A 78 1.39 3.08 1.07
C SER A 78 2.56 4.05 1.19
N ASP A 79 3.63 3.65 1.86
CA ASP A 79 4.87 4.44 1.89
C ASP A 79 5.75 4.09 0.68
N SER A 80 5.85 4.99 -0.28
CA SER A 80 6.65 4.79 -1.49
C SER A 80 8.15 4.62 -1.22
N ASN A 81 8.65 5.08 -0.07
CA ASN A 81 10.07 4.93 0.30
C ASN A 81 10.36 3.63 1.04
N SER A 82 9.32 2.80 1.28
CA SER A 82 9.42 1.60 2.12
C SER A 82 9.69 0.31 1.35
N SER A 83 9.90 0.38 0.03
CA SER A 83 10.06 -0.81 -0.82
C SER A 83 11.11 -1.78 -0.27
N ARG A 84 10.77 -3.08 -0.19
CA ARG A 84 11.64 -4.16 0.30
C ARG A 84 11.67 -5.34 -0.67
N ASP A 85 12.73 -6.13 -0.57
CA ASP A 85 12.93 -7.31 -1.40
C ASP A 85 11.97 -8.47 -1.10
N ASN A 86 11.39 -8.53 0.12
CA ASN A 86 10.54 -9.66 0.52
C ASN A 86 9.37 -9.24 1.40
N PHE A 87 8.25 -9.94 1.20
CA PHE A 87 6.98 -9.66 1.86
C PHE A 87 7.06 -9.77 3.39
N ASN A 88 7.76 -10.79 3.89
CA ASN A 88 7.94 -10.97 5.33
C ASN A 88 8.61 -9.75 6.00
N ALA A 89 9.68 -9.22 5.39
CA ALA A 89 10.39 -8.04 5.88
C ALA A 89 9.50 -6.79 5.81
N THR A 90 8.68 -6.65 4.76
CA THR A 90 7.68 -5.57 4.65
C THR A 90 6.69 -5.61 5.82
N LEU A 91 6.10 -6.77 6.11
CA LEU A 91 5.17 -6.88 7.25
C LEU A 91 5.86 -6.59 8.59
N HIS A 92 7.13 -6.97 8.75
CA HIS A 92 7.87 -6.67 9.99
C HIS A 92 8.08 -5.18 10.22
N VAL A 93 8.31 -4.37 9.17
CA VAL A 93 8.48 -2.92 9.32
C VAL A 93 7.15 -2.19 9.49
N MET A 94 6.04 -2.79 9.11
CA MET A 94 4.69 -2.27 9.37
C MET A 94 4.31 -2.31 10.86
N LYS A 95 5.15 -2.93 11.72
CA LYS A 95 5.01 -2.95 13.18
C LYS A 95 5.56 -1.70 13.87
N ASP A 96 6.24 -0.83 13.14
CA ASP A 96 6.86 0.39 13.67
C ASP A 96 6.54 1.59 12.79
N SER A 97 6.19 2.72 13.42
CA SER A 97 5.98 3.98 12.73
C SER A 97 7.28 4.46 12.06
N PRO A 98 7.28 4.72 10.74
CA PRO A 98 8.48 5.13 10.03
C PRO A 98 8.85 6.60 10.30
N ASN A 99 7.88 7.42 10.69
CA ASN A 99 8.03 8.84 11.02
C ASN A 99 6.86 9.34 11.89
N GLU A 100 6.84 10.63 12.22
CA GLU A 100 5.84 11.24 13.09
C GLU A 100 4.43 11.36 12.48
N ASN A 101 4.30 11.25 11.15
CA ASN A 101 3.03 11.40 10.45
C ASN A 101 2.34 10.06 10.14
N LEU A 102 3.05 8.95 10.29
CA LEU A 102 2.58 7.62 9.90
C LEU A 102 2.59 6.68 11.10
N GLU A 103 1.45 6.03 11.33
CA GLU A 103 1.29 5.07 12.42
C GLU A 103 1.45 3.63 11.94
N ALA A 104 2.06 2.81 12.80
CA ALA A 104 2.16 1.37 12.58
C ALA A 104 0.76 0.76 12.45
N ILE A 105 0.55 -0.05 11.40
CA ILE A 105 -0.75 -0.69 11.16
C ILE A 105 -0.82 -2.12 11.70
N ILE A 106 0.32 -2.73 12.01
CA ILE A 106 0.40 -4.04 12.67
C ILE A 106 0.78 -3.83 14.13
N PRO A 107 -0.06 -4.20 15.11
CA PRO A 107 0.29 -4.01 16.51
C PRO A 107 1.55 -4.82 16.90
N ARG A 108 2.46 -4.21 17.67
CA ARG A 108 3.76 -4.83 18.01
C ARG A 108 3.64 -6.21 18.68
N GLY A 109 2.57 -6.43 19.44
CA GLY A 109 2.30 -7.68 20.13
C GLY A 109 1.93 -8.85 19.20
N ILE A 110 1.59 -8.57 17.95
CA ILE A 110 1.24 -9.60 16.97
C ILE A 110 2.51 -10.27 16.43
N ASN A 111 2.57 -11.58 16.56
CA ASN A 111 3.66 -12.41 16.05
C ASN A 111 3.12 -13.36 14.99
N PHE A 112 3.80 -13.43 13.86
CA PHE A 112 3.41 -14.24 12.71
C PHE A 112 4.62 -14.75 11.95
N GLU A 113 4.40 -15.75 11.12
CA GLU A 113 5.37 -16.32 10.19
C GLU A 113 4.74 -16.50 8.81
N ILE A 114 5.54 -16.28 7.75
CA ILE A 114 5.15 -16.67 6.39
C ILE A 114 5.50 -18.14 6.21
N VAL A 115 4.48 -18.99 6.12
CA VAL A 115 4.65 -20.45 6.06
C VAL A 115 4.59 -21.00 4.64
N GLN A 116 4.05 -20.23 3.70
CA GLN A 116 3.97 -20.61 2.30
C GLN A 116 3.82 -19.39 1.39
N GLU A 117 4.62 -19.37 0.33
CA GLU A 117 4.43 -18.49 -0.83
C GLU A 117 4.22 -19.40 -2.04
N LYS A 118 2.98 -19.49 -2.53
CA LYS A 118 2.64 -20.06 -3.84
C LYS A 118 2.31 -18.89 -4.75
N GLU A 119 2.65 -18.97 -6.03
CA GLU A 119 2.62 -17.85 -6.99
C GLU A 119 1.49 -16.83 -6.74
N ASP A 120 0.24 -17.26 -6.58
CA ASP A 120 -0.91 -16.36 -6.38
C ASP A 120 -1.37 -16.17 -4.91
N VAL A 121 -0.89 -16.99 -3.95
CA VAL A 121 -1.39 -17.02 -2.57
C VAL A 121 -0.25 -17.13 -1.56
N VAL A 122 -0.22 -16.19 -0.61
CA VAL A 122 0.67 -16.24 0.56
C VAL A 122 -0.10 -16.70 1.80
N THR A 123 0.53 -17.53 2.63
CA THR A 123 -0.04 -18.02 3.89
C THR A 123 0.70 -17.43 5.08
N ILE A 124 -0.05 -16.76 5.96
CA ILE A 124 0.44 -16.14 7.19
C ILE A 124 -0.12 -16.93 8.37
N LEU A 125 0.76 -17.46 9.21
CA LEU A 125 0.40 -18.13 10.45
C LEU A 125 0.66 -17.19 11.62
N PHE A 126 -0.38 -16.85 12.39
CA PHE A 126 -0.21 -16.14 13.65
C PHE A 126 0.19 -17.11 14.77
N ASN A 127 1.31 -16.83 15.44
CA ASN A 127 1.90 -17.72 16.44
C ASN A 127 1.06 -17.85 17.71
N GLN A 128 0.20 -16.85 17.97
CA GLN A 128 -0.81 -16.87 19.02
C GLN A 128 -2.18 -16.65 18.37
N PRO A 129 -3.22 -17.40 18.77
CA PRO A 129 -4.56 -17.20 18.24
C PRO A 129 -4.98 -15.74 18.36
N ILE A 130 -5.25 -15.08 17.24
CA ILE A 130 -5.82 -13.73 17.26
C ILE A 130 -7.32 -13.85 17.46
N GLU A 131 -7.81 -13.34 18.58
CA GLU A 131 -9.23 -13.26 18.89
C GLU A 131 -9.84 -11.96 18.35
N PHE A 132 -10.14 -11.91 17.04
CA PHE A 132 -10.64 -10.69 16.39
C PHE A 132 -11.97 -10.19 16.92
N ALA A 133 -12.79 -11.05 17.53
CA ALA A 133 -14.03 -10.63 18.18
C ALA A 133 -13.80 -9.90 19.52
N ARG A 134 -12.55 -9.80 19.99
CA ARG A 134 -12.17 -9.06 21.19
C ARG A 134 -11.18 -7.95 20.84
N GLY A 135 -11.03 -6.98 21.74
CA GLY A 135 -10.15 -5.83 21.53
C GLY A 135 -10.71 -4.80 20.55
N ASP A 136 -9.84 -3.95 20.02
CA ASP A 136 -10.20 -2.89 19.10
C ASP A 136 -10.52 -3.45 17.72
N GLN A 137 -11.79 -3.37 17.33
CA GLN A 137 -12.28 -3.90 16.05
C GLN A 137 -11.73 -3.12 14.85
N GLN A 138 -11.45 -1.83 15.03
CA GLN A 138 -10.96 -0.96 13.98
C GLN A 138 -9.46 -1.20 13.75
N GLU A 139 -8.67 -1.33 14.82
CA GLU A 139 -7.25 -1.71 14.73
C GLU A 139 -7.08 -3.06 14.03
N ASN A 140 -7.89 -4.05 14.41
CA ASN A 140 -7.89 -5.37 13.75
C ASN A 140 -8.25 -5.29 12.26
N MET A 141 -9.19 -4.42 11.90
CA MET A 141 -9.62 -4.23 10.50
C MET A 141 -8.49 -3.61 9.69
N TRP A 142 -7.88 -2.54 10.21
CA TRP A 142 -6.75 -1.88 9.57
C TRP A 142 -5.57 -2.82 9.38
N MET A 143 -5.24 -3.63 10.38
CA MET A 143 -4.18 -4.62 10.26
C MET A 143 -4.43 -5.59 9.09
N ILE A 144 -5.63 -6.17 9.01
CA ILE A 144 -5.96 -7.13 7.94
C ILE A 144 -5.97 -6.45 6.57
N GLU A 145 -6.59 -5.28 6.43
CA GLU A 145 -6.60 -4.54 5.17
C GLU A 145 -5.20 -4.10 4.75
N GLY A 146 -4.37 -3.66 5.70
CA GLY A 146 -2.97 -3.31 5.48
C GLY A 146 -2.13 -4.48 4.99
N ILE A 147 -2.28 -5.66 5.61
CA ILE A 147 -1.60 -6.88 5.15
C ILE A 147 -2.05 -7.27 3.74
N LEU A 148 -3.35 -7.21 3.44
CA LEU A 148 -3.88 -7.53 2.11
C LEU A 148 -3.37 -6.56 1.03
N LEU A 149 -3.28 -5.26 1.36
CA LEU A 149 -2.72 -4.24 0.47
C LEU A 149 -1.22 -4.44 0.24
N ALA A 150 -0.46 -4.78 1.30
CA ALA A 150 0.94 -5.14 1.15
C ALA A 150 1.09 -6.39 0.26
N ALA A 151 0.26 -7.41 0.45
CA ALA A 151 0.32 -8.64 -0.35
C ALA A 151 0.05 -8.36 -1.84
N LYS A 152 -0.90 -7.48 -2.13
CA LYS A 152 -1.18 -6.99 -3.49
C LYS A 152 0.04 -6.33 -4.13
N ASP A 153 0.75 -5.48 -3.39
CA ASP A 153 1.95 -4.79 -3.87
C ASP A 153 3.11 -5.77 -4.14
N PHE A 154 3.02 -7.03 -3.68
CA PHE A 154 3.92 -8.15 -4.00
C PHE A 154 3.37 -9.11 -5.08
N GLY A 155 2.27 -8.75 -5.74
CA GLY A 155 1.69 -9.54 -6.82
C GLY A 155 0.80 -10.71 -6.36
N PHE A 156 0.64 -10.94 -5.06
CA PHE A 156 -0.27 -11.96 -4.55
C PHE A 156 -1.73 -11.57 -4.83
N LYS A 157 -2.56 -12.57 -5.14
CA LYS A 157 -4.00 -12.41 -5.38
C LYS A 157 -4.84 -12.65 -4.14
N ALA A 158 -4.32 -13.44 -3.20
CA ALA A 158 -5.00 -13.72 -1.93
C ALA A 158 -4.01 -13.99 -0.79
N VAL A 159 -4.49 -13.82 0.43
CA VAL A 159 -3.77 -14.18 1.67
C VAL A 159 -4.59 -15.22 2.42
N GLN A 160 -3.99 -16.38 2.70
CA GLN A 160 -4.54 -17.31 3.68
C GLN A 160 -4.05 -16.91 5.06
N PHE A 161 -4.99 -16.72 5.98
CA PHE A 161 -4.68 -16.44 7.37
C PHE A 161 -4.93 -17.68 8.23
N GLU A 162 -3.95 -18.06 9.03
CA GLU A 162 -4.04 -19.18 9.98
C GLU A 162 -3.79 -18.69 11.41
N GLY A 163 -4.35 -19.39 12.41
CA GLY A 163 -4.25 -18.96 13.81
C GLY A 163 -5.17 -17.78 14.16
N ILE A 164 -6.37 -17.72 13.56
CA ILE A 164 -7.37 -16.67 13.81
C ILE A 164 -8.68 -17.27 14.33
N GLU A 165 -9.31 -16.60 15.29
CA GLU A 165 -10.68 -16.89 15.71
C GLU A 165 -11.48 -15.57 15.92
N PRO A 166 -12.77 -15.52 15.55
CA PRO A 166 -13.51 -16.53 14.78
C PRO A 166 -13.13 -16.56 13.30
N GLN A 167 -13.44 -17.67 12.62
CA GLN A 167 -13.19 -17.84 11.18
C GLN A 167 -14.07 -16.95 10.29
N GLN A 168 -15.16 -16.40 10.82
CA GLN A 168 -15.98 -15.39 10.17
C GLN A 168 -16.02 -14.12 11.01
N TRP A 169 -15.60 -13.00 10.44
CA TRP A 169 -15.53 -11.74 11.17
C TRP A 169 -15.62 -10.55 10.21
N GLN A 170 -16.52 -9.60 10.50
CA GLN A 170 -16.68 -8.32 9.76
C GLN A 170 -16.76 -8.47 8.21
N GLY A 171 -17.33 -9.58 7.72
CA GLY A 171 -17.47 -9.87 6.29
C GLY A 171 -16.33 -10.69 5.68
N PHE A 172 -15.26 -10.95 6.42
CA PHE A 172 -14.21 -11.89 6.03
C PHE A 172 -14.60 -13.33 6.37
N ASN A 173 -14.21 -14.25 5.48
CA ASN A 173 -14.23 -15.69 5.71
C ASN A 173 -12.79 -16.21 5.66
N PHE A 174 -12.19 -16.49 6.81
CA PHE A 174 -10.81 -16.96 6.95
C PHE A 174 -10.66 -18.47 6.74
N GLU A 175 -11.75 -19.22 6.56
CA GLU A 175 -11.69 -20.64 6.17
C GLU A 175 -11.11 -20.84 4.76
N GLN A 176 -11.01 -19.75 3.99
CA GLN A 176 -10.49 -19.72 2.62
C GLN A 176 -9.54 -18.52 2.47
N PRO A 177 -8.65 -18.53 1.44
CA PRO A 177 -7.82 -17.38 1.14
C PRO A 177 -8.66 -16.12 0.89
N VAL A 178 -8.29 -15.02 1.52
CA VAL A 178 -8.95 -13.72 1.39
C VAL A 178 -8.33 -12.98 0.22
N GLU A 179 -9.15 -12.60 -0.77
CA GLU A 179 -8.67 -11.85 -1.94
C GLU A 179 -8.14 -10.48 -1.55
N VAL A 180 -7.07 -10.06 -2.21
CA VAL A 180 -6.53 -8.71 -2.02
C VAL A 180 -7.48 -7.66 -2.59
N PRO A 181 -7.60 -6.47 -1.98
CA PRO A 181 -8.50 -5.44 -2.47
C PRO A 181 -8.06 -4.87 -3.81
N LEU A 182 -9.01 -4.31 -4.56
CA LEU A 182 -8.71 -3.58 -5.80
C LEU A 182 -7.87 -2.33 -5.52
N ALA A 183 -8.22 -1.57 -4.48
CA ALA A 183 -7.55 -0.33 -4.07
C ALA A 183 -7.76 -0.07 -2.56
N PRO A 184 -6.88 0.72 -1.91
CA PRO A 184 -7.07 1.15 -0.52
C PRO A 184 -8.29 2.06 -0.35
N ASN A 185 -8.77 2.21 0.89
CA ASN A 185 -9.76 3.20 1.34
C ASN A 185 -11.06 3.27 0.50
N ARG A 186 -11.66 2.12 0.20
CA ARG A 186 -12.95 2.10 -0.51
C ARG A 186 -14.06 2.68 0.37
N ILE A 187 -14.74 3.71 -0.12
CA ILE A 187 -15.97 4.24 0.50
C ILE A 187 -17.02 3.11 0.46
N LYS A 188 -17.55 2.73 1.62
CA LYS A 188 -18.63 1.76 1.76
C LYS A 188 -19.99 2.39 1.49
#